data_AF-M8BPC3-F1
#
_entry.id   AF-M8BPC3-F1
#
_cell.length_a   1.000
_cell.length_b   1.000
_cell.length_c   1.000
_cell.angle_alpha   90.00
_cell.angle_beta   90.00
_cell.angle_gamma   90.00
#
_symmetry.space_group_name_H-M   'P 1'
#
loop_
_entity.id
_entity.type
_entity.pdbx_description
1 polymer ?
#
loop_
_entity_poly.entity_id
_entity_poly.type
_entity_poly.pdbx_seq_one_letter_code
_entity_poly.pdbx_strand_id
1 'polypeptide(L)'
;MGMAHVALAAVLAMAAAAATASASPALGIQPLSKIAIHKATVHLDLHRSSAYVRATPALLGNQDEDTVWVTVKYGWDNPTPDDWIAVFSPADFISGTCPNPERYPAEPLLCTAPIKYQYANYSANYLKGGKGSIRLQLINQRADFSFALFTGGLENWNQRGSSENFEVQPKLVSVSKKAVFKNPKAPVFPRLAQGKTHDEMTVTWTSGYDVSEAYPFVEWGMAGAAGTRTPAGTLTFNRGSMCGEPARTVGWREPGFIHTAFMRNLWPNKEYFYKIGHELSDGTVVWAKPYTFRAPPTPGQNSLQRIIVFGDMGKAERDGSNEFANYQPGSLNTTDRLIEDLDNYDIVFHIGDMPYANGYLSQWDQFTAQVAPISAKKPYMVASGNHERDWPNTGGFFDVEDSGGECGVPAETMYYYPAENRANFWYKVDYGMFRFCVADSEHDWREGTPQYKFIEECLSTVDRKHQPWLIFTAHRVLGYSSNSWYADQGSFEEPEGRESLQKLWQKYRVDIAYFGHVHNYERTCPLYQSQCVNSEKSHYSGTMNGTIFVVAGGGGSHLSEYTTAIPKWSIFRDHDYGFTKLTAFNHSSLLFEYMKSSDGKVYDSFTIHRDYRDVLSCVHDSCFPTTLAS
;
A
#
# COMPACT_ATOMS: atom_id res chain seq x y z
N MET A 1 -15.91 -7.65 -74.13
CA MET A 1 -16.75 -7.88 -72.95
C MET A 1 -15.84 -7.86 -71.72
N GLY A 2 -16.05 -6.92 -70.80
CA GLY A 2 -15.36 -6.83 -69.50
C GLY A 2 -14.09 -5.98 -69.45
N MET A 3 -14.24 -4.68 -69.18
CA MET A 3 -13.16 -3.75 -68.80
C MET A 3 -12.87 -3.81 -67.28
N ALA A 4 -11.58 -3.61 -66.95
CA ALA A 4 -11.01 -2.94 -65.78
C ALA A 4 -11.48 -3.32 -64.36
N HIS A 5 -10.52 -3.77 -63.52
CA HIS A 5 -10.15 -3.09 -62.27
C HIS A 5 -8.90 -3.75 -61.63
N VAL A 6 -7.74 -3.14 -61.92
CA VAL A 6 -6.57 -3.09 -61.04
C VAL A 6 -6.67 -1.74 -60.30
N ALA A 7 -6.31 -1.73 -59.02
CA ALA A 7 -6.28 -0.59 -58.07
C ALA A 7 -7.59 -0.22 -57.34
N LEU A 8 -7.72 -0.65 -56.07
CA LEU A 8 -8.17 0.14 -54.90
C LEU A 8 -8.03 -0.74 -53.63
N ALA A 9 -6.99 -0.50 -52.81
CA ALA A 9 -7.07 0.17 -51.50
C ALA A 9 -7.58 -0.76 -50.37
N ALA A 10 -6.76 -1.29 -49.47
CA ALA A 10 -5.97 -0.57 -48.47
C ALA A 10 -6.77 0.50 -47.70
N VAL A 11 -8.03 0.23 -47.33
CA VAL A 11 -8.76 1.00 -46.30
C VAL A 11 -9.76 0.07 -45.60
N LEU A 12 -9.38 -0.54 -44.47
CA LEU A 12 -10.31 -1.03 -43.43
C LEU A 12 -9.61 -1.36 -42.10
N ALA A 13 -8.54 -0.63 -41.78
CA ALA A 13 -7.88 -0.64 -40.46
C ALA A 13 -7.57 0.78 -39.94
N MET A 14 -8.27 1.81 -40.45
CA MET A 14 -8.18 3.18 -39.94
C MET A 14 -9.55 3.84 -39.98
N ALA A 15 -10.32 3.72 -38.89
CA ALA A 15 -11.39 4.66 -38.53
C ALA A 15 -11.88 4.37 -37.10
N ALA A 16 -10.96 4.40 -36.14
CA ALA A 16 -11.26 4.69 -34.74
C ALA A 16 -10.09 5.47 -34.12
N ALA A 17 -9.53 6.39 -34.90
CA ALA A 17 -8.70 7.49 -34.40
C ALA A 17 -9.57 8.75 -34.38
N ALA A 18 -10.64 8.71 -33.56
CA ALA A 18 -11.25 9.93 -33.10
C ALA A 18 -10.33 10.44 -31.99
N ALA A 19 -9.77 11.63 -32.18
CA ALA A 19 -8.79 12.27 -31.32
C ALA A 19 -9.17 12.18 -29.84
N THR A 20 -8.68 11.14 -29.16
CA THR A 20 -8.37 11.20 -27.75
C THR A 20 -7.20 12.15 -27.66
N ALA A 21 -7.46 13.38 -27.21
CA ALA A 21 -6.40 14.25 -26.76
C ALA A 21 -5.53 13.41 -25.80
N SER A 22 -4.32 13.09 -26.24
CA SER A 22 -3.33 12.40 -25.44
C SER A 22 -2.93 13.36 -24.32
N ALA A 23 -3.67 13.28 -23.22
CA ALA A 23 -3.17 13.73 -21.93
C ALA A 23 -1.92 12.89 -21.67
N SER A 24 -0.76 13.52 -21.82
CA SER A 24 0.48 13.04 -21.23
C SER A 24 0.20 12.67 -19.77
N PRO A 25 0.70 11.52 -19.26
CA PRO A 25 0.40 11.08 -17.91
C PRO A 25 0.88 12.17 -16.94
N ALA A 26 -0.07 12.94 -16.42
CA ALA A 26 0.21 13.97 -15.43
C ALA A 26 0.75 13.27 -14.17
N LEU A 27 2.00 13.64 -13.82
CA LEU A 27 2.69 13.61 -12.52
C LEU A 27 1.90 12.99 -11.37
N GLY A 28 2.52 12.10 -10.58
CA GLY A 28 1.97 11.35 -9.44
C GLY A 28 1.29 12.17 -8.35
N ILE A 29 0.18 12.81 -8.70
CA ILE A 29 -0.64 13.68 -7.86
C ILE A 29 -1.82 12.85 -7.37
N GLN A 30 -2.00 12.80 -6.05
CA GLN A 30 -3.13 12.18 -5.38
C GLN A 30 -4.47 12.60 -6.03
N PRO A 31 -5.24 11.71 -6.69
CA PRO A 31 -6.43 12.08 -7.46
C PRO A 31 -7.49 12.90 -6.72
N LEU A 32 -7.62 12.75 -5.40
CA LEU A 32 -8.57 13.53 -4.60
C LEU A 32 -8.08 14.96 -4.30
N SER A 33 -6.78 15.23 -4.42
CA SER A 33 -6.22 16.58 -4.25
C SER A 33 -6.47 17.48 -5.44
N LYS A 34 -6.81 16.91 -6.60
CA LYS A 34 -7.29 17.66 -7.79
C LYS A 34 -8.70 18.23 -7.59
N ILE A 35 -9.41 17.82 -6.54
CA ILE A 35 -10.74 18.35 -6.24
C ILE A 35 -10.55 19.56 -5.33
N ALA A 36 -10.84 20.74 -5.86
CA ALA A 36 -10.92 21.97 -5.08
C ALA A 36 -12.19 21.97 -4.21
N ILE A 37 -12.36 20.94 -3.38
CA ILE A 37 -13.59 20.70 -2.61
C ILE A 37 -13.90 21.88 -1.69
N HIS A 38 -12.87 22.46 -1.07
CA HIS A 38 -12.94 23.64 -0.23
C HIS A 38 -13.40 24.92 -0.96
N LYS A 39 -13.47 24.91 -2.30
CA LYS A 39 -14.05 25.99 -3.13
C LYS A 39 -15.42 25.62 -3.68
N ALA A 40 -15.91 24.40 -3.46
CA ALA A 40 -17.13 23.92 -4.07
C ALA A 40 -18.36 24.54 -3.42
N THR A 41 -19.28 25.06 -4.25
CA THR A 41 -20.48 25.78 -3.80
C THR A 41 -21.74 24.93 -3.97
N VAL A 42 -22.75 25.19 -3.12
CA VAL A 42 -24.02 24.47 -3.11
C VAL A 42 -25.05 25.17 -4.00
N HIS A 43 -25.46 24.53 -5.11
CA HIS A 43 -26.43 25.04 -6.09
C HIS A 43 -27.69 24.16 -6.18
N LEU A 44 -28.20 23.68 -5.05
CA LEU A 44 -29.33 22.74 -4.99
C LEU A 44 -30.69 23.35 -5.39
N ASP A 45 -30.81 24.69 -5.43
CA ASP A 45 -32.11 25.39 -5.43
C ASP A 45 -32.29 26.39 -6.59
N LEU A 46 -31.55 26.24 -7.70
CA LEU A 46 -31.81 27.06 -8.89
C LEU A 46 -33.17 26.68 -9.49
N HIS A 47 -34.16 27.52 -9.23
CA HIS A 47 -35.54 27.46 -9.73
C HIS A 47 -35.62 26.85 -11.15
N ARG A 48 -36.19 25.63 -11.27
CA ARG A 48 -36.42 24.83 -12.50
C ARG A 48 -35.28 23.88 -12.97
N SER A 49 -34.32 23.52 -12.13
CA SER A 49 -33.29 22.54 -12.51
C SER A 49 -33.83 21.09 -12.49
N SER A 50 -33.57 20.29 -13.54
CA SER A 50 -33.99 18.87 -13.63
C SER A 50 -32.98 17.88 -13.04
N ALA A 51 -31.95 18.38 -12.37
CA ALA A 51 -30.84 17.58 -11.89
C ALA A 51 -31.33 16.49 -10.94
N TYR A 52 -30.92 15.24 -11.18
CA TYR A 52 -31.19 14.16 -10.23
C TYR A 52 -30.00 13.23 -10.11
N VAL A 53 -29.85 12.64 -8.91
CA VAL A 53 -29.01 11.46 -8.66
C VAL A 53 -29.82 10.46 -7.86
N ARG A 54 -29.78 9.18 -8.25
CA ARG A 54 -30.48 8.08 -7.58
C ARG A 54 -29.57 6.88 -7.48
N ALA A 55 -29.38 6.37 -6.28
CA ALA A 55 -28.60 5.17 -6.00
C ALA A 55 -29.50 3.99 -5.65
N THR A 56 -29.19 2.82 -6.19
CA THR A 56 -29.92 1.57 -5.93
C THR A 56 -28.97 0.37 -5.88
N PRO A 57 -29.10 -0.54 -4.90
CA PRO A 57 -30.04 -0.51 -3.77
C PRO A 57 -29.63 0.53 -2.70
N ALA A 58 -30.58 0.90 -1.82
CA ALA A 58 -30.31 1.83 -0.71
C ALA A 58 -29.83 1.09 0.56
N LEU A 59 -30.26 -0.16 0.77
CA LEU A 59 -29.73 -1.02 1.84
C LEU A 59 -28.69 -1.97 1.22
N LEU A 60 -27.46 -1.92 1.75
CA LEU A 60 -26.30 -2.65 1.27
C LEU A 60 -25.96 -3.79 2.26
N GLY A 61 -25.33 -4.87 1.79
CA GLY A 61 -24.82 -5.94 2.66
C GLY A 61 -25.94 -6.76 3.31
N ASN A 62 -27.03 -7.03 2.58
CA ASN A 62 -28.18 -7.78 3.13
C ASN A 62 -27.84 -9.23 3.48
N GLN A 63 -26.85 -9.81 2.80
CA GLN A 63 -26.28 -11.13 3.07
C GLN A 63 -24.96 -11.02 3.84
N ASP A 64 -24.82 -9.92 4.60
CA ASP A 64 -23.65 -9.59 5.41
C ASP A 64 -22.36 -9.41 4.57
N GLU A 65 -22.51 -8.98 3.30
CA GLU A 65 -21.40 -8.60 2.45
C GLU A 65 -20.75 -7.30 2.92
N ASP A 66 -19.43 -7.28 2.94
CA ASP A 66 -18.60 -6.09 3.21
C ASP A 66 -18.34 -5.25 1.96
N THR A 67 -18.74 -5.73 0.77
CA THR A 67 -18.51 -5.07 -0.52
C THR A 67 -19.71 -5.26 -1.45
N VAL A 68 -20.28 -4.18 -2.00
CA VAL A 68 -21.54 -4.23 -2.77
C VAL A 68 -21.52 -3.30 -3.99
N TRP A 69 -22.06 -3.76 -5.11
CA TRP A 69 -22.29 -2.93 -6.29
C TRP A 69 -23.55 -2.08 -6.17
N VAL A 70 -23.42 -0.77 -6.39
CA VAL A 70 -24.50 0.19 -6.43
C VAL A 70 -24.62 0.77 -7.83
N THR A 71 -25.84 0.81 -8.37
CA THR A 71 -26.14 1.52 -9.61
C THR A 71 -26.55 2.95 -9.30
N VAL A 72 -25.82 3.90 -9.86
CA VAL A 72 -26.07 5.34 -9.71
C VAL A 72 -26.58 5.89 -11.03
N LYS A 73 -27.86 6.25 -11.07
CA LYS A 73 -28.50 6.92 -12.21
C LYS A 73 -28.57 8.41 -11.95
N TYR A 74 -28.18 9.20 -12.94
CA TYR A 74 -28.15 10.64 -12.82
C TYR A 74 -28.61 11.32 -14.10
N GLY A 75 -29.01 12.58 -13.98
CA GLY A 75 -29.30 13.40 -15.14
C GLY A 75 -29.23 14.89 -14.86
N TRP A 76 -28.98 15.65 -15.92
CA TRP A 76 -28.79 17.09 -15.94
C TRP A 76 -29.15 17.66 -17.31
N ASP A 77 -29.90 18.75 -17.37
CA ASP A 77 -30.36 19.33 -18.64
C ASP A 77 -29.24 20.01 -19.44
N ASN A 78 -28.13 20.40 -18.79
CA ASN A 78 -27.01 21.10 -19.41
C ASN A 78 -25.71 20.30 -19.25
N PRO A 79 -25.61 19.07 -19.77
CA PRO A 79 -24.47 18.19 -19.54
C PRO A 79 -23.18 18.77 -20.14
N THR A 80 -22.10 18.75 -19.39
CA THR A 80 -20.76 19.11 -19.86
C THR A 80 -19.78 17.96 -19.69
N PRO A 81 -18.65 17.94 -20.44
CA PRO A 81 -17.65 16.89 -20.34
C PRO A 81 -16.97 16.77 -18.97
N ASP A 82 -16.97 17.85 -18.20
CA ASP A 82 -16.36 18.00 -16.88
C ASP A 82 -17.35 17.78 -15.73
N ASP A 83 -18.60 17.41 -16.00
CA ASP A 83 -19.53 16.96 -14.96
C ASP A 83 -19.06 15.65 -14.33
N TRP A 84 -19.30 15.48 -13.03
CA TRP A 84 -18.81 14.32 -12.30
C TRP A 84 -19.73 13.88 -11.16
N ILE A 85 -19.70 12.58 -10.88
CA ILE A 85 -20.40 11.94 -9.77
C ILE A 85 -19.41 11.68 -8.64
N ALA A 86 -19.74 12.18 -7.45
CA ALA A 86 -18.97 11.97 -6.23
C ALA A 86 -19.67 10.95 -5.31
N VAL A 87 -18.88 10.17 -4.59
CA VAL A 87 -19.34 9.33 -3.47
C VAL A 87 -18.86 9.97 -2.18
N PHE A 88 -19.77 10.33 -1.28
CA PHE A 88 -19.44 10.82 0.06
C PHE A 88 -19.85 9.82 1.13
N SER A 89 -19.01 9.70 2.15
CA SER A 89 -19.31 8.99 3.39
C SER A 89 -18.58 9.69 4.54
N PRO A 90 -19.28 10.36 5.47
CA PRO A 90 -20.72 10.30 5.71
C PRO A 90 -21.61 10.92 4.61
N ALA A 91 -22.88 10.53 4.57
CA ALA A 91 -23.84 11.02 3.58
C ALA A 91 -24.23 12.49 3.78
N ASP A 92 -24.03 13.04 4.97
CA ASP A 92 -24.34 14.43 5.33
C ASP A 92 -23.10 15.34 5.16
N PHE A 93 -22.51 15.33 3.97
CA PHE A 93 -21.27 16.05 3.68
C PHE A 93 -21.45 17.57 3.54
N ILE A 94 -22.69 18.05 3.36
CA ILE A 94 -23.04 19.47 3.17
C ILE A 94 -23.03 20.22 4.51
N SER A 95 -23.46 19.59 5.60
CA SER A 95 -23.50 20.21 6.93
C SER A 95 -22.12 20.27 7.61
N GLY A 96 -21.08 19.70 6.98
CA GLY A 96 -19.72 19.69 7.51
C GLY A 96 -19.15 21.10 7.66
N THR A 97 -18.65 21.43 8.84
CA THR A 97 -17.95 22.70 9.08
C THR A 97 -16.54 22.64 8.52
N CYS A 98 -16.16 23.63 7.70
CA CYS A 98 -14.79 23.76 7.21
C CYS A 98 -13.80 23.96 8.37
N PRO A 99 -12.78 23.10 8.52
CA PRO A 99 -11.69 23.36 9.43
C PRO A 99 -10.93 24.60 8.94
N ASN A 100 -10.75 25.60 9.80
CA ASN A 100 -10.12 26.90 9.52
C ASN A 100 -10.97 27.91 8.69
N PRO A 101 -12.09 28.41 9.25
CA PRO A 101 -13.00 29.34 8.56
C PRO A 101 -12.37 30.71 8.27
N GLU A 102 -11.30 31.11 8.97
CA GLU A 102 -10.60 32.38 8.73
C GLU A 102 -9.91 32.43 7.35
N ARG A 103 -9.51 31.27 6.81
CA ARG A 103 -8.84 31.15 5.51
C ARG A 103 -9.82 31.17 4.32
N TYR A 104 -11.12 30.93 4.55
CA TYR A 104 -12.15 30.80 3.52
C TYR A 104 -13.45 31.56 3.88
N PRO A 105 -13.44 32.90 3.88
CA PRO A 105 -14.46 33.69 4.57
C PRO A 105 -15.79 33.97 3.83
N ALA A 106 -16.16 33.28 2.74
CA ALA A 106 -17.46 33.53 2.08
C ALA A 106 -18.01 32.36 1.23
N GLU A 107 -19.35 32.20 1.28
CA GLU A 107 -20.23 31.21 0.61
C GLU A 107 -20.27 29.79 1.24
N PRO A 108 -21.36 28.99 1.09
CA PRO A 108 -21.43 27.65 1.67
C PRO A 108 -20.50 26.70 0.91
N LEU A 109 -19.30 26.52 1.46
CA LEU A 109 -18.23 25.68 0.93
C LEU A 109 -18.35 24.23 1.42
N LEU A 110 -18.04 23.26 0.55
CA LEU A 110 -17.93 21.85 0.94
C LEU A 110 -16.53 21.55 1.51
N CYS A 111 -16.46 20.83 2.61
CA CYS A 111 -15.18 20.57 3.30
C CYS A 111 -14.93 19.12 3.66
N THR A 112 -15.71 18.21 3.10
CA THR A 112 -15.51 16.76 3.19
C THR A 112 -15.04 16.28 1.84
N ALA A 113 -13.84 15.73 1.73
CA ALA A 113 -13.40 15.09 0.49
C ALA A 113 -14.31 13.87 0.18
N PRO A 114 -14.65 13.63 -1.09
CA PRO A 114 -15.35 12.41 -1.46
C PRO A 114 -14.44 11.19 -1.23
N ILE A 115 -15.06 10.04 -1.02
CA ILE A 115 -14.37 8.73 -0.98
C ILE A 115 -13.76 8.43 -2.35
N LYS A 116 -14.54 8.72 -3.39
CA LYS A 116 -14.17 8.60 -4.79
C LYS A 116 -15.11 9.40 -5.69
N TYR A 117 -14.73 9.57 -6.95
CA TYR A 117 -15.52 10.22 -7.98
C TYR A 117 -15.40 9.50 -9.33
N GLN A 118 -16.26 9.85 -10.29
CA GLN A 118 -16.18 9.42 -11.68
C GLN A 118 -16.79 10.49 -12.59
N TYR A 119 -16.21 10.76 -13.75
CA TYR A 119 -16.83 11.69 -14.70
C TYR A 119 -18.18 11.15 -15.18
N ALA A 120 -19.16 12.04 -15.31
CA ALA A 120 -20.51 11.72 -15.74
C ALA A 120 -20.54 11.15 -17.17
N ASN A 121 -19.57 11.56 -18.01
CA ASN A 121 -19.39 11.08 -19.38
C ASN A 121 -18.79 9.66 -19.50
N TYR A 122 -18.39 9.03 -18.40
CA TYR A 122 -18.07 7.60 -18.36
C TYR A 122 -19.25 6.76 -18.90
N SER A 123 -20.47 7.26 -18.69
CA SER A 123 -21.64 6.81 -19.44
C SER A 123 -21.70 7.47 -20.82
N ALA A 124 -21.42 6.70 -21.88
CA ALA A 124 -21.26 7.19 -23.27
C ALA A 124 -22.38 8.10 -23.82
N ASN A 125 -23.60 8.01 -23.29
CA ASN A 125 -24.75 8.80 -23.75
C ASN A 125 -25.00 10.09 -22.95
N TYR A 126 -24.21 10.38 -21.91
CA TYR A 126 -24.43 11.52 -21.02
C TYR A 126 -24.44 12.86 -21.78
N LEU A 127 -23.44 13.10 -22.63
CA LEU A 127 -23.32 14.35 -23.39
C LEU A 127 -24.41 14.55 -24.46
N LYS A 128 -25.12 13.49 -24.86
CA LYS A 128 -26.18 13.57 -25.87
C LYS A 128 -27.56 13.80 -25.28
N GLY A 129 -27.82 13.21 -24.11
CA GLY A 129 -29.16 13.14 -23.53
C GLY A 129 -29.27 13.66 -22.10
N GLY A 130 -28.17 14.16 -21.53
CA GLY A 130 -28.14 14.64 -20.15
C GLY A 130 -28.42 13.56 -19.12
N LYS A 131 -28.27 12.27 -19.47
CA LYS A 131 -28.63 11.13 -18.61
C LYS A 131 -27.53 10.10 -18.64
N GLY A 132 -27.13 9.65 -17.46
CA GLY A 132 -26.10 8.63 -17.31
C GLY A 132 -26.43 7.61 -16.24
N SER A 133 -25.71 6.50 -16.29
CA SER A 133 -25.76 5.46 -15.29
C SER A 133 -24.37 4.86 -15.14
N ILE A 134 -23.87 4.81 -13.90
CA ILE A 134 -22.61 4.15 -13.55
C ILE A 134 -22.85 3.09 -12.49
N ARG A 135 -22.01 2.07 -12.45
CA ARG A 135 -22.00 1.07 -11.39
C ARG A 135 -20.74 1.29 -10.57
N LEU A 136 -20.91 1.48 -9.27
CA LEU A 136 -19.83 1.71 -8.32
C LEU A 136 -19.81 0.57 -7.30
N GLN A 137 -18.64 0.05 -6.98
CA GLN A 137 -18.45 -0.93 -5.93
C GLN A 137 -18.12 -0.20 -4.61
N LEU A 138 -18.96 -0.32 -3.60
CA LEU A 138 -18.71 0.27 -2.28
C LEU A 138 -18.21 -0.78 -1.30
N ILE A 139 -17.31 -0.38 -0.41
CA ILE A 139 -16.89 -1.18 0.74
C ILE A 139 -17.55 -0.67 2.03
N ASN A 140 -17.78 -1.57 2.99
CA ASN A 140 -18.29 -1.20 4.30
C ASN A 140 -17.17 -0.59 5.12
N GLN A 141 -17.21 0.73 5.26
CA GLN A 141 -16.23 1.51 6.00
C GLN A 141 -16.92 2.44 7.01
N ARG A 142 -17.95 1.95 7.71
CA ARG A 142 -18.65 2.60 8.84
C ARG A 142 -19.81 3.54 8.53
N ALA A 143 -19.61 4.71 7.96
CA ALA A 143 -20.73 5.65 7.80
C ALA A 143 -21.67 5.28 6.64
N ASP A 144 -22.80 6.00 6.54
CA ASP A 144 -23.69 5.94 5.38
C ASP A 144 -23.05 6.63 4.15
N PHE A 145 -23.69 6.49 3.00
CA PHE A 145 -23.23 7.00 1.71
C PHE A 145 -24.27 7.92 1.07
N SER A 146 -23.80 8.98 0.43
CA SER A 146 -24.58 9.75 -0.55
C SER A 146 -23.79 9.91 -1.83
N PHE A 147 -24.52 10.01 -2.93
CA PHE A 147 -23.96 10.28 -4.25
C PHE A 147 -24.40 11.65 -4.71
N ALA A 148 -23.47 12.42 -5.27
CA ALA A 148 -23.69 13.80 -5.66
C ALA A 148 -23.26 14.03 -7.10
N LEU A 149 -23.99 14.88 -7.82
CA LEU A 149 -23.62 15.35 -9.15
C LEU A 149 -23.06 16.77 -9.03
N PHE A 150 -21.90 16.97 -9.60
CA PHE A 150 -21.23 18.26 -9.71
C PHE A 150 -21.06 18.67 -11.16
N THR A 151 -21.06 19.99 -11.38
CA THR A 151 -20.69 20.63 -12.64
C THR A 151 -19.49 21.55 -12.44
N GLY A 152 -18.77 21.89 -13.51
CA GLY A 152 -17.62 22.80 -13.44
C GLY A 152 -16.30 22.12 -13.05
N GLY A 153 -16.15 20.82 -13.31
CA GLY A 153 -14.87 20.13 -13.12
C GLY A 153 -14.44 19.93 -11.67
N LEU A 154 -13.19 19.45 -11.51
CA LEU A 154 -12.57 19.14 -10.20
C LEU A 154 -11.75 20.32 -9.67
N GLU A 155 -10.91 20.93 -10.53
CA GLU A 155 -10.16 22.17 -10.29
C GLU A 155 -9.57 22.69 -11.62
N ASN A 156 -9.72 23.98 -11.95
CA ASN A 156 -9.01 24.61 -13.08
C ASN A 156 -7.63 25.14 -12.61
N TRP A 157 -6.64 24.27 -12.49
CA TRP A 157 -5.25 24.73 -12.33
C TRP A 157 -4.70 25.13 -13.70
N ASN A 158 -4.87 26.41 -14.06
CA ASN A 158 -4.24 27.12 -15.17
C ASN A 158 -3.77 26.26 -16.36
N GLN A 159 -4.57 26.22 -17.44
CA GLN A 159 -3.96 26.21 -18.76
C GLN A 159 -3.06 27.46 -18.85
N ARG A 160 -1.74 27.27 -18.77
CA ARG A 160 -0.77 28.32 -19.10
C ARG A 160 -1.08 28.81 -20.53
N GLY A 161 -1.77 29.95 -20.66
CA GLY A 161 -1.90 30.64 -21.94
C GLY A 161 -3.18 31.43 -22.21
N SER A 162 -4.27 31.32 -21.43
CA SER A 162 -5.46 32.15 -21.68
C SER A 162 -5.50 33.38 -20.76
N SER A 163 -5.57 34.57 -21.34
CA SER A 163 -5.66 35.86 -20.65
C SER A 163 -7.03 36.14 -20.00
N GLU A 164 -7.86 35.12 -19.83
CA GLU A 164 -9.17 35.21 -19.17
C GLU A 164 -9.21 34.24 -17.98
N ASN A 165 -9.06 34.78 -16.77
CA ASN A 165 -9.25 34.06 -15.52
C ASN A 165 -10.75 33.81 -15.29
N PHE A 166 -11.30 32.73 -15.84
CA PHE A 166 -12.58 32.20 -15.34
C PHE A 166 -12.29 31.32 -14.13
N GLU A 167 -12.64 31.80 -12.94
CA GLU A 167 -12.61 31.02 -11.72
C GLU A 167 -13.70 29.95 -11.80
N VAL A 168 -13.32 28.72 -12.12
CA VAL A 168 -14.23 27.58 -12.18
C VAL A 168 -14.15 26.83 -10.86
N GLN A 169 -15.26 26.82 -10.14
CA GLN A 169 -15.43 26.15 -8.85
C GLN A 169 -16.43 24.99 -9.02
N PRO A 170 -16.20 23.81 -8.42
CA PRO A 170 -17.15 22.71 -8.50
C PRO A 170 -18.50 23.11 -7.90
N LYS A 171 -19.60 22.91 -8.64
CA LYS A 171 -20.95 23.28 -8.20
C LYS A 171 -21.78 22.05 -7.95
N LEU A 172 -22.22 21.87 -6.70
CA LEU A 172 -23.11 20.78 -6.33
C LEU A 172 -24.53 21.05 -6.85
N VAL A 173 -25.01 20.23 -7.79
CA VAL A 173 -26.33 20.44 -8.43
C VAL A 173 -27.39 19.42 -8.02
N SER A 174 -27.00 18.26 -7.50
CA SER A 174 -27.96 17.26 -7.01
C SER A 174 -27.32 16.26 -6.05
N VAL A 175 -28.09 15.77 -5.08
CA VAL A 175 -27.70 14.73 -4.12
C VAL A 175 -28.76 13.65 -4.07
N SER A 176 -28.32 12.40 -4.02
CA SER A 176 -29.19 11.24 -3.89
C SER A 176 -29.67 11.01 -2.47
N LYS A 177 -30.68 10.14 -2.32
CA LYS A 177 -31.02 9.56 -1.02
C LYS A 177 -29.85 8.71 -0.50
N LYS A 178 -29.78 8.61 0.83
CA LYS A 178 -28.77 7.83 1.54
C LYS A 178 -28.81 6.35 1.13
N ALA A 179 -27.63 5.75 1.01
CA ALA A 179 -27.43 4.31 0.98
C ALA A 179 -26.59 3.89 2.21
N VAL A 180 -26.87 2.74 2.80
CA VAL A 180 -26.23 2.32 4.05
C VAL A 180 -26.11 0.81 4.12
N PHE A 181 -25.00 0.31 4.67
CA PHE A 181 -24.86 -1.11 4.98
C PHE A 181 -25.81 -1.52 6.10
N LYS A 182 -26.33 -2.76 6.06
CA LYS A 182 -27.22 -3.32 7.09
C LYS A 182 -26.62 -3.22 8.48
N ASN A 183 -25.33 -3.53 8.59
CA ASN A 183 -24.53 -3.22 9.77
C ASN A 183 -23.28 -2.42 9.36
N PRO A 184 -23.33 -1.08 9.42
CA PRO A 184 -22.19 -0.27 9.04
C PRO A 184 -21.01 -0.43 10.01
N LYS A 185 -21.28 -0.82 11.26
CA LYS A 185 -20.26 -0.97 12.31
C LYS A 185 -19.57 -2.34 12.31
N ALA A 186 -19.94 -3.24 11.39
CA ALA A 186 -19.46 -4.62 11.36
C ALA A 186 -17.92 -4.72 11.41
N PRO A 187 -17.36 -5.73 12.08
CA PRO A 187 -15.93 -6.01 12.00
C PRO A 187 -15.53 -6.43 10.59
N VAL A 188 -14.56 -5.73 9.99
CA VAL A 188 -14.14 -5.91 8.59
C VAL A 188 -12.61 -5.87 8.43
N PHE A 189 -12.16 -6.40 7.30
CA PHE A 189 -10.78 -6.32 6.78
C PHE A 189 -9.68 -6.73 7.78
N PRO A 190 -9.73 -7.98 8.29
CA PRO A 190 -8.68 -8.47 9.18
C PRO A 190 -7.36 -8.63 8.43
N ARG A 191 -6.28 -8.26 9.11
CA ARG A 191 -4.90 -8.46 8.66
C ARG A 191 -4.08 -9.13 9.76
N LEU A 192 -3.42 -10.22 9.39
CA LEU A 192 -2.52 -10.98 10.23
C LEU A 192 -1.13 -10.34 10.21
N ALA A 193 -0.44 -10.37 11.34
CA ALA A 193 0.97 -10.03 11.45
C ALA A 193 1.62 -10.90 12.53
N GLN A 194 2.88 -11.30 12.33
CA GLN A 194 3.61 -12.01 13.37
C GLN A 194 3.78 -11.12 14.61
N GLY A 195 3.63 -11.76 15.77
CA GLY A 195 3.80 -11.12 17.07
C GLY A 195 5.26 -10.95 17.46
N LYS A 196 5.48 -10.64 18.74
CA LYS A 196 6.84 -10.44 19.30
C LYS A 196 7.65 -11.74 19.40
N THR A 197 6.98 -12.89 19.31
CA THR A 197 7.56 -14.22 19.37
C THR A 197 7.06 -15.03 18.19
N HIS A 198 7.83 -16.04 17.77
CA HIS A 198 7.49 -16.84 16.59
C HIS A 198 6.18 -17.61 16.75
N ASP A 199 5.81 -18.02 17.96
CA ASP A 199 4.59 -18.75 18.28
C ASP A 199 3.41 -17.82 18.64
N GLU A 200 3.47 -16.57 18.17
CA GLU A 200 2.43 -15.57 18.30
C GLU A 200 2.02 -15.02 16.94
N MET A 201 0.71 -15.07 16.66
CA MET A 201 0.09 -14.40 15.53
C MET A 201 -0.87 -13.35 16.07
N THR A 202 -0.81 -12.15 15.49
CA THR A 202 -1.81 -11.11 15.75
C THR A 202 -2.84 -11.09 14.64
N VAL A 203 -4.07 -10.73 14.98
CA VAL A 203 -5.06 -10.31 13.99
C VAL A 203 -5.52 -8.91 14.36
N THR A 204 -5.39 -8.00 13.40
CA THR A 204 -5.86 -6.62 13.51
C THR A 204 -7.03 -6.40 12.56
N TRP A 205 -8.12 -5.79 13.02
CA TRP A 205 -9.30 -5.50 12.18
C TRP A 205 -9.89 -4.14 12.53
N THR A 206 -10.80 -3.67 11.67
CA THR A 206 -11.49 -2.39 11.86
C THR A 206 -12.97 -2.63 12.14
N SER A 207 -13.58 -1.85 13.05
CA SER A 207 -15.03 -1.84 13.26
C SER A 207 -15.55 -0.45 13.61
N GLY A 208 -16.86 -0.31 13.71
CA GLY A 208 -17.48 0.91 14.23
C GLY A 208 -17.72 0.88 15.74
N TYR A 209 -17.47 -0.22 16.44
CA TYR A 209 -17.80 -0.38 17.85
C TYR A 209 -16.66 0.09 18.76
N ASP A 210 -16.93 1.09 19.59
CA ASP A 210 -16.04 1.43 20.70
C ASP A 210 -16.11 0.34 21.79
N VAL A 211 -15.10 0.29 22.67
CA VAL A 211 -15.08 -0.59 23.85
C VAL A 211 -16.20 -0.29 24.84
N SER A 212 -16.80 0.90 24.76
CA SER A 212 -18.00 1.27 25.53
C SER A 212 -19.29 0.66 24.96
N GLU A 213 -19.28 0.21 23.70
CA GLU A 213 -20.44 -0.32 23.00
C GLU A 213 -20.39 -1.84 22.83
N ALA A 214 -19.19 -2.40 22.65
CA ALA A 214 -18.97 -3.83 22.52
C ALA A 214 -17.61 -4.27 23.06
N TYR A 215 -17.54 -5.50 23.57
CA TYR A 215 -16.27 -6.14 23.92
C TYR A 215 -15.70 -6.87 22.69
N PRO A 216 -14.57 -6.40 22.11
CA PRO A 216 -13.96 -7.04 20.95
C PRO A 216 -13.11 -8.24 21.37
N PHE A 217 -13.27 -9.36 20.66
CA PHE A 217 -12.51 -10.58 20.90
C PHE A 217 -12.32 -11.40 19.62
N VAL A 218 -11.45 -12.41 19.72
CA VAL A 218 -11.27 -13.43 18.69
C VAL A 218 -11.51 -14.80 19.28
N GLU A 219 -12.39 -15.58 18.67
CA GLU A 219 -12.52 -17.02 18.90
C GLU A 219 -11.61 -17.76 17.92
N TRP A 220 -10.67 -18.56 18.41
CA TRP A 220 -9.68 -19.23 17.58
C TRP A 220 -9.23 -20.57 18.16
N GLY A 221 -8.67 -21.44 17.32
CA GLY A 221 -8.18 -22.75 17.73
C GLY A 221 -7.60 -23.53 16.56
N MET A 222 -6.97 -24.67 16.85
CA MET A 222 -6.52 -25.58 15.78
C MET A 222 -7.70 -26.00 14.93
N ALA A 223 -7.51 -26.11 13.62
CA ALA A 223 -8.56 -26.56 12.71
C ALA A 223 -9.13 -27.92 13.17
N GLY A 224 -10.45 -27.97 13.41
CA GLY A 224 -11.16 -29.16 13.92
C GLY A 224 -11.20 -29.32 15.44
N ALA A 225 -10.56 -28.44 16.21
CA ALA A 225 -10.65 -28.40 17.67
C ALA A 225 -11.70 -27.37 18.15
N ALA A 226 -12.05 -27.44 19.44
CA ALA A 226 -12.85 -26.38 20.09
C ALA A 226 -12.03 -25.07 20.16
N GLY A 227 -12.70 -23.95 19.90
CA GLY A 227 -12.07 -22.63 19.97
C GLY A 227 -11.98 -22.09 21.40
N THR A 228 -11.02 -21.20 21.62
CA THR A 228 -10.93 -20.36 22.82
C THR A 228 -11.06 -18.89 22.43
N ARG A 229 -11.48 -18.04 23.37
CA ARG A 229 -11.56 -16.59 23.16
C ARG A 229 -10.30 -15.90 23.69
N THR A 230 -9.79 -14.94 22.94
CA THR A 230 -8.74 -14.01 23.38
C THR A 230 -9.25 -12.57 23.20
N PRO A 231 -9.02 -11.66 24.16
CA PRO A 231 -9.47 -10.28 24.04
C PRO A 231 -8.66 -9.51 23.00
N ALA A 232 -9.20 -8.38 22.54
CA ALA A 232 -8.47 -7.44 21.70
C ALA A 232 -8.23 -6.10 22.39
N GLY A 233 -7.01 -5.58 22.26
CA GLY A 233 -6.74 -4.17 22.54
C GLY A 233 -7.38 -3.31 21.45
N THR A 234 -7.90 -2.15 21.80
CA THR A 234 -8.56 -1.24 20.85
C THR A 234 -7.86 0.11 20.83
N LEU A 235 -7.55 0.59 19.64
CA LEU A 235 -6.95 1.88 19.37
C LEU A 235 -7.80 2.64 18.36
N THR A 236 -7.66 3.96 18.36
CA THR A 236 -8.17 4.86 17.33
C THR A 236 -7.32 6.13 17.33
N PHE A 237 -7.52 6.97 16.34
CA PHE A 237 -6.95 8.32 16.28
C PHE A 237 -8.04 9.31 15.90
N ASN A 238 -7.88 10.56 16.31
CA ASN A 238 -8.83 11.62 16.02
C ASN A 238 -8.20 12.68 15.10
N ARG A 239 -9.00 13.63 14.64
CA ARG A 239 -8.54 14.70 13.75
C ARG A 239 -7.35 15.47 14.32
N GLY A 240 -7.33 15.65 15.64
CA GLY A 240 -6.26 16.31 16.38
C GLY A 240 -4.93 15.57 16.37
N SER A 241 -4.92 14.26 16.06
CA SER A 241 -3.72 13.44 15.92
C SER A 241 -2.96 13.71 14.62
N MET A 242 -3.61 14.24 13.58
CA MET A 242 -2.96 14.53 12.29
C MET A 242 -2.13 15.81 12.37
N CYS A 243 -0.97 15.85 11.71
CA CYS A 243 -0.04 16.96 11.78
C CYS A 243 -0.36 18.12 10.84
N GLY A 244 -1.09 17.88 9.74
CA GLY A 244 -1.36 18.94 8.76
C GLY A 244 -2.41 18.61 7.70
N GLU A 245 -2.51 19.46 6.68
CA GLU A 245 -3.45 19.32 5.58
C GLU A 245 -2.91 18.34 4.50
N PRO A 246 -3.76 17.57 3.81
CA PRO A 246 -5.21 17.47 3.97
C PRO A 246 -5.70 16.58 5.12
N ALA A 247 -4.84 15.78 5.76
CA ALA A 247 -5.22 14.80 6.80
C ALA A 247 -6.05 15.40 7.95
N ARG A 248 -5.64 16.56 8.45
CA ARG A 248 -6.28 17.29 9.55
C ARG A 248 -7.52 18.08 9.09
N THR A 249 -7.67 18.30 7.79
CA THR A 249 -8.69 19.20 7.21
C THR A 249 -9.68 18.45 6.32
N VAL A 250 -9.62 18.65 4.99
CA VAL A 250 -10.62 18.15 4.04
C VAL A 250 -10.57 16.65 3.82
N GLY A 251 -9.39 16.05 4.01
CA GLY A 251 -9.17 14.60 3.84
C GLY A 251 -9.51 13.77 5.08
N TRP A 252 -9.82 14.44 6.20
CA TRP A 252 -10.19 13.75 7.44
C TRP A 252 -11.44 12.89 7.27
N ARG A 253 -11.32 11.63 7.68
CA ARG A 253 -12.43 10.72 7.88
C ARG A 253 -12.20 9.92 9.15
N GLU A 254 -13.25 9.76 9.95
CA GLU A 254 -13.20 8.99 11.18
C GLU A 254 -12.80 7.52 10.89
N PRO A 255 -11.74 6.97 11.53
CA PRO A 255 -11.18 5.66 11.19
C PRO A 255 -11.93 4.48 11.84
N GLY A 256 -12.86 4.75 12.75
CA GLY A 256 -13.51 3.78 13.61
C GLY A 256 -12.58 3.34 14.72
N PHE A 257 -12.66 2.06 15.03
CA PHE A 257 -11.86 1.42 16.06
C PHE A 257 -11.05 0.29 15.45
N ILE A 258 -9.76 0.30 15.74
CA ILE A 258 -8.80 -0.68 15.26
C ILE A 258 -8.49 -1.61 16.43
N HIS A 259 -8.81 -2.88 16.28
CA HIS A 259 -8.68 -3.86 17.34
C HIS A 259 -7.57 -4.85 16.99
N THR A 260 -6.72 -5.19 17.95
CA THR A 260 -5.66 -6.19 17.78
C THR A 260 -5.77 -7.25 18.87
N ALA A 261 -5.95 -8.50 18.46
CA ALA A 261 -5.94 -9.67 19.34
C ALA A 261 -4.68 -10.51 19.12
N PHE A 262 -4.24 -11.19 20.19
CA PHE A 262 -3.01 -11.99 20.20
C PHE A 262 -3.33 -13.47 20.37
N MET A 263 -2.99 -14.28 19.38
CA MET A 263 -3.11 -15.74 19.35
C MET A 263 -1.73 -16.35 19.65
N ARG A 264 -1.55 -16.86 20.87
CA ARG A 264 -0.24 -17.23 21.45
C ARG A 264 -0.10 -18.74 21.66
N ASN A 265 1.14 -19.21 21.84
CA ASN A 265 1.49 -20.62 22.02
C ASN A 265 1.12 -21.47 20.80
N LEU A 266 1.33 -20.90 19.61
CA LEU A 266 1.05 -21.57 18.34
C LEU A 266 1.97 -22.76 18.13
N TRP A 267 1.37 -23.89 17.78
CA TRP A 267 2.11 -25.05 17.32
C TRP A 267 2.59 -24.81 15.88
N PRO A 268 3.90 -24.88 15.61
CA PRO A 268 4.47 -24.51 14.33
C PRO A 268 3.85 -25.29 13.17
N ASN A 269 3.60 -24.60 12.05
CA ASN A 269 3.05 -25.15 10.82
C ASN A 269 1.61 -25.70 10.89
N LYS A 270 0.94 -25.65 12.04
CA LYS A 270 -0.44 -26.09 12.18
C LYS A 270 -1.41 -25.08 11.59
N GLU A 271 -2.50 -25.59 11.03
CA GLU A 271 -3.64 -24.79 10.58
C GLU A 271 -4.52 -24.40 11.77
N TYR A 272 -4.87 -23.13 11.86
CA TYR A 272 -5.78 -22.55 12.84
C TYR A 272 -6.97 -21.91 12.14
N PHE A 273 -8.13 -21.94 12.79
CA PHE A 273 -9.25 -21.08 12.45
C PHE A 273 -9.30 -19.89 13.40
N TYR A 274 -9.88 -18.79 12.95
CA TYR A 274 -10.25 -17.66 13.81
C TYR A 274 -11.53 -16.99 13.33
N LYS A 275 -12.28 -16.43 14.28
CA LYS A 275 -13.50 -15.63 14.07
C LYS A 275 -13.42 -14.40 14.93
N ILE A 276 -13.71 -13.25 14.33
CA ILE A 276 -13.77 -11.98 15.04
C ILE A 276 -15.18 -11.78 15.57
N GLY A 277 -15.29 -11.43 16.84
CA GLY A 277 -16.56 -11.19 17.52
C GLY A 277 -16.55 -9.88 18.29
N HIS A 278 -17.73 -9.24 18.34
CA HIS A 278 -18.03 -8.10 19.19
C HIS A 278 -19.24 -8.45 20.04
N GLU A 279 -19.05 -8.59 21.34
CA GLU A 279 -20.14 -8.84 22.29
C GLU A 279 -20.74 -7.51 22.75
N LEU A 280 -21.97 -7.22 22.34
CA LEU A 280 -22.69 -6.00 22.69
C LEU A 280 -23.13 -6.03 24.16
N SER A 281 -23.52 -4.87 24.69
CA SER A 281 -23.98 -4.72 26.08
C SER A 281 -25.22 -5.56 26.44
N ASP A 282 -26.00 -5.99 25.46
CA ASP A 282 -27.16 -6.88 25.64
C ASP A 282 -26.80 -8.38 25.56
N GLY A 283 -25.52 -8.71 25.39
CA GLY A 283 -25.00 -10.07 25.29
C GLY A 283 -25.08 -10.67 23.87
N THR A 284 -25.62 -9.95 22.89
CA THR A 284 -25.60 -10.40 21.49
C THR A 284 -24.19 -10.26 20.91
N VAL A 285 -23.81 -11.19 20.03
CA VAL A 285 -22.48 -11.17 19.40
C VAL A 285 -22.61 -10.90 17.90
N VAL A 286 -21.94 -9.84 17.45
CA VAL A 286 -21.75 -9.55 16.03
C VAL A 286 -20.48 -10.27 15.55
N TRP A 287 -20.66 -11.22 14.65
CA TRP A 287 -19.58 -12.04 14.11
C TRP A 287 -19.14 -11.55 12.72
N ALA A 288 -17.83 -11.55 12.47
CA ALA A 288 -17.29 -11.57 11.11
C ALA A 288 -17.38 -12.98 10.51
N LYS A 289 -17.11 -13.09 9.21
CA LYS A 289 -16.88 -14.40 8.56
C LYS A 289 -15.70 -15.14 9.20
N PRO A 290 -15.70 -16.48 9.22
CA PRO A 290 -14.58 -17.27 9.72
C PRO A 290 -13.40 -17.23 8.74
N TYR A 291 -12.19 -17.36 9.27
CA TYR A 291 -10.94 -17.37 8.51
C TYR A 291 -10.01 -18.47 9.02
N THR A 292 -8.96 -18.75 8.26
CA THR A 292 -7.90 -19.70 8.62
C THR A 292 -6.53 -19.14 8.34
N PHE A 293 -5.53 -19.60 9.08
CA PHE A 293 -4.12 -19.31 8.82
C PHE A 293 -3.24 -20.48 9.25
N ARG A 294 -2.05 -20.55 8.66
CA ARG A 294 -1.01 -21.49 9.07
C ARG A 294 -0.06 -20.80 10.04
N ALA A 295 0.16 -21.40 11.21
CA ALA A 295 1.14 -20.90 12.16
C ALA A 295 2.56 -20.93 11.55
N PRO A 296 3.39 -19.90 11.80
CA PRO A 296 4.73 -19.83 11.26
C PRO A 296 5.60 -21.00 11.75
N PRO A 297 6.64 -21.37 10.99
CA PRO A 297 7.65 -22.34 11.44
C PRO A 297 8.47 -21.78 12.62
N THR A 298 9.01 -22.67 13.46
CA THR A 298 9.99 -22.24 14.49
C THR A 298 11.23 -21.64 13.83
N PRO A 299 11.87 -20.64 14.45
CA PRO A 299 13.16 -20.12 14.01
C PRO A 299 14.14 -21.26 13.78
N GLY A 300 14.68 -21.30 12.57
CA GLY A 300 15.62 -22.29 12.08
C GLY A 300 15.06 -23.64 11.63
N GLN A 301 13.75 -23.82 11.57
CA GLN A 301 13.13 -25.04 11.06
C GLN A 301 13.55 -25.30 9.60
N ASN A 302 14.02 -26.52 9.31
CA ASN A 302 14.33 -26.94 7.95
C ASN A 302 13.06 -27.36 7.21
N SER A 303 12.43 -26.42 6.50
CA SER A 303 11.23 -26.67 5.68
C SER A 303 11.19 -25.72 4.49
N LEU A 304 10.43 -26.05 3.46
CA LEU A 304 10.16 -25.11 2.37
C LEU A 304 9.50 -23.85 2.94
N GLN A 305 10.07 -22.68 2.64
CA GLN A 305 9.61 -21.38 3.12
C GLN A 305 9.65 -20.38 1.96
N ARG A 306 8.54 -19.66 1.76
CA ARG A 306 8.31 -18.83 0.57
C ARG A 306 7.82 -17.45 0.99
N ILE A 307 8.60 -16.42 0.68
CA ILE A 307 8.39 -15.06 1.18
C ILE A 307 8.24 -14.10 0.01
N ILE A 308 7.22 -13.25 0.07
CA ILE A 308 7.01 -12.17 -0.89
C ILE A 308 7.57 -10.86 -0.34
N VAL A 309 8.28 -10.09 -1.17
CA VAL A 309 8.79 -8.74 -0.80
C VAL A 309 8.58 -7.76 -1.97
N PHE A 310 7.95 -6.62 -1.69
CA PHE A 310 7.77 -5.48 -2.61
C PHE A 310 7.41 -4.20 -1.83
N GLY A 311 7.64 -3.02 -2.40
CA GLY A 311 7.16 -1.73 -1.90
C GLY A 311 6.13 -1.10 -2.83
N ASP A 312 5.55 0.04 -2.41
CA ASP A 312 4.97 1.03 -3.34
C ASP A 312 3.75 0.53 -4.14
N MET A 313 2.97 -0.40 -3.56
CA MET A 313 1.83 -0.98 -4.26
C MET A 313 0.66 -0.02 -4.40
N GLY A 314 0.43 0.81 -3.37
CA GLY A 314 -0.75 1.66 -3.32
C GLY A 314 -2.08 0.93 -3.40
N LYS A 315 -3.09 1.64 -3.91
CA LYS A 315 -4.44 1.11 -4.11
C LYS A 315 -5.02 1.52 -5.45
N ALA A 316 -6.09 0.86 -5.88
CA ALA A 316 -6.92 1.32 -6.99
C ALA A 316 -8.38 0.84 -6.87
N GLU A 317 -9.25 1.43 -7.68
CA GLU A 317 -10.69 1.13 -7.67
C GLU A 317 -11.03 0.05 -8.70
N ARG A 318 -11.58 -1.08 -8.24
CA ARG A 318 -11.99 -2.18 -9.13
C ARG A 318 -13.12 -1.81 -10.10
N ASP A 319 -13.89 -0.76 -9.78
CA ASP A 319 -14.96 -0.23 -10.65
C ASP A 319 -14.48 0.86 -11.62
N GLY A 320 -13.17 1.16 -11.63
CA GLY A 320 -12.56 2.17 -12.49
C GLY A 320 -12.82 3.62 -12.04
N SER A 321 -13.32 3.83 -10.82
CA SER A 321 -13.51 5.17 -10.26
C SER A 321 -12.19 5.91 -10.00
N ASN A 322 -12.30 7.23 -10.05
CA ASN A 322 -11.23 8.23 -10.04
C ASN A 322 -10.25 8.04 -11.21
N GLU A 323 -9.41 9.04 -11.43
CA GLU A 323 -8.30 8.95 -12.39
C GLU A 323 -7.14 8.04 -11.89
N PHE A 324 -7.40 7.07 -10.99
CA PHE A 324 -6.36 6.22 -10.33
C PHE A 324 -5.49 5.44 -11.31
N ALA A 325 -5.98 5.20 -12.53
CA ALA A 325 -5.20 4.66 -13.64
C ALA A 325 -3.92 5.47 -13.94
N ASN A 326 -3.71 6.62 -13.30
CA ASN A 326 -2.56 7.48 -13.50
C ASN A 326 -1.66 7.69 -12.25
N TYR A 327 -1.99 7.12 -11.07
CA TYR A 327 -1.12 7.27 -9.87
C TYR A 327 -0.57 5.94 -9.33
N GLN A 328 -1.40 4.89 -9.21
CA GLN A 328 -0.95 3.52 -8.90
C GLN A 328 -1.55 2.45 -9.83
N PRO A 329 -1.31 2.54 -11.15
CA PRO A 329 -1.95 1.67 -12.14
C PRO A 329 -1.59 0.18 -12.00
N GLY A 330 -0.44 -0.17 -11.40
CA GLY A 330 -0.05 -1.57 -11.21
C GLY A 330 -0.67 -2.25 -9.98
N SER A 331 -1.31 -1.48 -9.10
CA SER A 331 -1.76 -1.93 -7.76
C SER A 331 -2.68 -3.16 -7.79
N LEU A 332 -3.71 -3.14 -8.64
CA LEU A 332 -4.65 -4.26 -8.76
C LEU A 332 -4.00 -5.49 -9.40
N ASN A 333 -3.11 -5.30 -10.38
CA ASN A 333 -2.40 -6.42 -11.01
C ASN A 333 -1.53 -7.16 -9.98
N THR A 334 -0.76 -6.41 -9.18
CA THR A 334 0.05 -7.00 -8.10
C THR A 334 -0.82 -7.69 -7.07
N THR A 335 -1.90 -7.05 -6.63
CA THR A 335 -2.84 -7.63 -5.65
C THR A 335 -3.45 -8.92 -6.17
N ASP A 336 -4.00 -8.91 -7.39
CA ASP A 336 -4.69 -10.05 -7.98
C ASP A 336 -3.70 -11.19 -8.25
N ARG A 337 -2.46 -10.87 -8.66
CA ARG A 337 -1.45 -11.89 -8.87
C ARG A 337 -1.01 -12.60 -7.58
N LEU A 338 -0.90 -11.86 -6.49
CA LEU A 338 -0.64 -12.44 -5.17
C LEU A 338 -1.83 -13.29 -4.70
N ILE A 339 -3.06 -12.88 -4.96
CA ILE A 339 -4.26 -13.69 -4.65
C ILE A 339 -4.26 -15.00 -5.45
N GLU A 340 -3.87 -14.96 -6.73
CA GLU A 340 -3.76 -16.15 -7.58
C GLU A 340 -2.68 -17.13 -7.08
N ASP A 341 -1.53 -16.63 -6.57
CA ASP A 341 -0.42 -17.45 -6.07
C ASP A 341 -0.48 -17.70 -4.55
N LEU A 342 -1.63 -17.45 -3.90
CA LEU A 342 -1.76 -17.40 -2.42
C LEU A 342 -1.30 -18.67 -1.69
N ASP A 343 -1.48 -19.84 -2.29
CA ASP A 343 -1.06 -21.13 -1.70
C ASP A 343 0.45 -21.39 -1.86
N ASN A 344 1.12 -20.61 -2.71
CA ASN A 344 2.51 -20.76 -3.08
C ASN A 344 3.46 -19.79 -2.38
N TYR A 345 2.97 -19.01 -1.41
CA TYR A 345 3.81 -18.27 -0.46
C TYR A 345 3.21 -18.28 0.94
N ASP A 346 4.03 -17.93 1.92
CA ASP A 346 3.67 -18.12 3.33
C ASP A 346 3.55 -16.79 4.10
N ILE A 347 4.27 -15.75 3.69
CA ILE A 347 4.31 -14.43 4.33
C ILE A 347 4.65 -13.34 3.31
N VAL A 348 4.14 -12.11 3.54
CA VAL A 348 4.38 -10.93 2.70
C VAL A 348 5.07 -9.84 3.52
N PHE A 349 6.04 -9.15 2.92
CA PHE A 349 6.62 -7.90 3.39
C PHE A 349 6.31 -6.79 2.38
N HIS A 350 5.47 -5.82 2.79
CA HIS A 350 5.21 -4.60 2.05
C HIS A 350 6.06 -3.46 2.62
N ILE A 351 7.12 -3.10 1.93
CA ILE A 351 8.23 -2.32 2.49
C ILE A 351 8.07 -0.81 2.28
N GLY A 352 6.93 -0.27 2.75
CA GLY A 352 6.59 1.17 2.72
C GLY A 352 5.78 1.59 1.51
N ASP A 353 5.21 2.79 1.59
CA ASP A 353 4.32 3.42 0.62
C ASP A 353 3.07 2.57 0.33
N MET A 354 2.29 2.37 1.37
CA MET A 354 1.23 1.38 1.42
C MET A 354 -0.01 1.80 0.62
N PRO A 355 -0.82 2.81 1.02
CA PRO A 355 -1.99 3.21 0.24
C PRO A 355 -1.77 4.45 -0.63
N TYR A 356 -0.71 5.24 -0.41
CA TYR A 356 -0.62 6.64 -0.89
C TYR A 356 -1.88 7.46 -0.54
N ALA A 357 -2.40 7.31 0.67
CA ALA A 357 -3.57 8.04 1.13
C ALA A 357 -3.26 9.54 1.22
N ASN A 358 -2.06 9.89 1.66
CA ASN A 358 -1.50 11.24 1.69
C ASN A 358 -2.49 12.26 2.27
N GLY A 359 -3.11 11.87 3.38
CA GLY A 359 -4.10 12.65 4.13
C GLY A 359 -5.55 12.48 3.70
N TYR A 360 -5.86 11.74 2.64
CA TYR A 360 -7.24 11.35 2.30
C TYR A 360 -7.60 10.03 2.98
N LEU A 361 -7.91 10.11 4.28
CA LEU A 361 -7.91 8.97 5.20
C LEU A 361 -8.90 7.85 4.85
N SER A 362 -9.93 8.12 4.03
CA SER A 362 -10.83 7.10 3.52
C SER A 362 -10.12 5.97 2.76
N GLN A 363 -8.94 6.24 2.20
CA GLN A 363 -8.17 5.32 1.38
C GLN A 363 -7.45 4.24 2.21
N TRP A 364 -7.29 4.42 3.53
CA TRP A 364 -6.75 3.39 4.41
C TRP A 364 -7.72 2.18 4.55
N ASP A 365 -9.03 2.44 4.65
CA ASP A 365 -10.03 1.36 4.61
C ASP A 365 -10.05 0.67 3.23
N GLN A 366 -9.91 1.45 2.16
CA GLN A 366 -9.85 0.91 0.80
C GLN A 366 -8.65 -0.03 0.63
N PHE A 367 -7.48 0.38 1.10
CA PHE A 367 -6.28 -0.43 1.01
C PHE A 367 -6.40 -1.70 1.85
N THR A 368 -6.87 -1.61 3.10
CA THR A 368 -7.09 -2.80 3.94
C THR A 368 -8.13 -3.74 3.34
N ALA A 369 -9.17 -3.23 2.68
CA ALA A 369 -10.12 -4.05 1.92
C ALA A 369 -9.48 -4.71 0.69
N GLN A 370 -8.65 -3.97 -0.06
CA GLN A 370 -7.97 -4.48 -1.26
C GLN A 370 -7.07 -5.67 -0.93
N VAL A 371 -6.30 -5.60 0.18
CA VAL A 371 -5.36 -6.67 0.56
C VAL A 371 -5.98 -7.74 1.47
N ALA A 372 -7.21 -7.55 1.97
CA ALA A 372 -7.89 -8.48 2.87
C ALA A 372 -7.91 -9.95 2.38
N PRO A 373 -8.05 -10.27 1.08
CA PRO A 373 -7.97 -11.66 0.60
C PRO A 373 -6.62 -12.33 0.89
N ILE A 374 -5.55 -11.55 1.00
CA ILE A 374 -4.19 -12.01 1.33
C ILE A 374 -3.98 -11.94 2.85
N SER A 375 -4.15 -10.76 3.44
CA SER A 375 -3.77 -10.46 4.82
C SER A 375 -4.64 -11.16 5.85
N ALA A 376 -5.85 -11.60 5.49
CA ALA A 376 -6.67 -12.43 6.38
C ALA A 376 -6.17 -13.89 6.50
N LYS A 377 -5.26 -14.33 5.62
CA LYS A 377 -4.76 -15.71 5.56
C LYS A 377 -3.24 -15.83 5.75
N LYS A 378 -2.50 -14.80 5.36
CA LYS A 378 -1.03 -14.73 5.43
C LYS A 378 -0.62 -13.54 6.29
N PRO A 379 0.44 -13.66 7.10
CA PRO A 379 1.00 -12.49 7.75
C PRO A 379 1.42 -11.46 6.70
N TYR A 380 0.99 -10.22 6.89
CA TYR A 380 1.26 -9.09 6.00
C TYR A 380 2.07 -8.06 6.80
N MET A 381 3.39 -8.25 6.76
CA MET A 381 4.34 -7.41 7.47
C MET A 381 4.57 -6.12 6.69
N VAL A 382 4.72 -5.00 7.39
CA VAL A 382 4.82 -3.67 6.77
C VAL A 382 6.07 -2.94 7.25
N ALA A 383 6.61 -2.05 6.41
CA ALA A 383 7.51 -0.98 6.82
C ALA A 383 6.82 0.37 6.60
N SER A 384 7.39 1.45 7.15
CA SER A 384 6.98 2.82 6.83
C SER A 384 7.79 3.35 5.65
N GLY A 385 7.13 4.08 4.75
CA GLY A 385 7.77 4.91 3.74
C GLY A 385 7.46 6.40 3.94
N ASN A 386 7.92 7.22 3.00
CA ASN A 386 7.77 8.67 3.06
C ASN A 386 6.29 9.09 3.01
N HIS A 387 5.46 8.37 2.24
CA HIS A 387 4.02 8.64 2.17
C HIS A 387 3.25 8.24 3.44
N GLU A 388 3.86 7.48 4.35
CA GLU A 388 3.30 7.26 5.67
C GLU A 388 3.74 8.32 6.67
N ARG A 389 5.02 8.73 6.66
CA ARG A 389 5.65 9.38 7.81
C ARG A 389 6.09 10.83 7.60
N ASP A 390 6.48 11.23 6.39
CA ASP A 390 7.14 12.52 6.17
C ASP A 390 6.17 13.69 6.36
N TRP A 391 6.49 14.54 7.33
CA TRP A 391 5.83 15.82 7.56
C TRP A 391 6.76 16.78 8.30
N PRO A 392 6.82 18.07 7.92
CA PRO A 392 7.78 18.97 8.52
C PRO A 392 7.64 19.14 10.04
N ASN A 393 8.77 19.26 10.74
CA ASN A 393 8.83 19.48 12.20
C ASN A 393 8.15 18.40 13.06
N THR A 394 8.11 17.13 12.61
CA THR A 394 7.49 16.01 13.35
C THR A 394 8.49 14.98 13.88
N GLY A 395 9.80 15.26 13.79
CA GLY A 395 10.85 14.35 14.25
C GLY A 395 11.24 13.25 13.24
N GLY A 396 10.66 13.25 12.03
CA GLY A 396 11.19 12.49 10.90
C GLY A 396 12.51 13.09 10.41
N PHE A 397 13.28 12.29 9.67
CA PHE A 397 14.58 12.69 9.12
C PHE A 397 14.44 13.64 7.93
N PHE A 398 13.39 13.46 7.11
CA PHE A 398 13.10 14.28 5.96
C PHE A 398 12.02 15.33 6.27
N ASP A 399 12.28 16.58 5.90
CA ASP A 399 11.40 17.73 6.14
C ASP A 399 10.56 18.03 4.88
N VAL A 400 9.77 17.03 4.46
CA VAL A 400 8.89 17.10 3.27
C VAL A 400 7.44 16.71 3.63
N GLU A 401 6.49 16.95 2.73
CA GLU A 401 5.04 16.85 3.00
C GLU A 401 4.37 15.60 2.38
N ASP A 402 5.13 14.55 2.07
CA ASP A 402 4.68 13.40 1.28
C ASP A 402 3.51 12.64 1.93
N SER A 403 3.45 12.60 3.26
CA SER A 403 2.35 11.96 4.01
C SER A 403 1.04 12.76 4.00
N GLY A 404 1.03 13.99 3.48
CA GLY A 404 -0.16 14.85 3.47
C GLY A 404 -0.74 15.13 4.87
N GLY A 405 0.15 15.22 5.86
CA GLY A 405 -0.19 15.54 7.24
C GLY A 405 -0.54 14.33 8.11
N GLU A 406 -0.39 13.11 7.60
CA GLU A 406 -0.62 11.87 8.36
C GLU A 406 0.45 11.61 9.42
N CYS A 407 1.71 11.97 9.13
CA CYS A 407 2.85 11.90 10.03
C CYS A 407 3.00 10.56 10.79
N GLY A 408 2.72 9.46 10.11
CA GLY A 408 2.88 8.09 10.60
C GLY A 408 1.66 7.53 11.35
N VAL A 409 0.73 8.38 11.80
CA VAL A 409 -0.34 7.97 12.73
C VAL A 409 -1.26 6.88 12.16
N PRO A 410 -1.78 6.99 10.91
CA PRO A 410 -2.61 5.94 10.33
C PRO A 410 -1.84 4.65 10.13
N ALA A 411 -0.62 4.70 9.57
CA ALA A 411 0.21 3.51 9.38
C ALA A 411 0.51 2.80 10.71
N GLU A 412 0.84 3.57 11.75
CA GLU A 412 1.18 3.07 13.09
C GLU A 412 -0.03 2.37 13.71
N THR A 413 -1.24 2.87 13.46
CA THR A 413 -2.46 2.36 14.09
C THR A 413 -3.08 1.22 13.30
N MET A 414 -3.19 1.38 11.97
CA MET A 414 -3.91 0.48 11.08
C MET A 414 -3.20 -0.86 10.93
N TYR A 415 -1.87 -0.93 11.00
CA TYR A 415 -1.13 -2.20 10.91
C TYR A 415 -0.39 -2.51 12.21
N TYR A 416 -0.41 -3.79 12.61
CA TYR A 416 0.44 -4.26 13.70
C TYR A 416 1.77 -4.80 13.13
N TYR A 417 2.85 -4.49 13.82
CA TYR A 417 4.19 -5.04 13.60
C TYR A 417 4.90 -5.09 14.96
N PRO A 418 5.83 -6.04 15.18
CA PRO A 418 6.38 -6.32 16.51
C PRO A 418 7.51 -5.36 16.93
N ALA A 419 7.35 -4.06 16.67
CA ALA A 419 8.27 -3.03 17.16
C ALA A 419 8.14 -2.86 18.69
N GLU A 420 9.25 -2.48 19.33
CA GLU A 420 9.23 -2.11 20.75
C GLU A 420 8.43 -0.82 20.97
N ASN A 421 8.67 0.17 20.11
CA ASN A 421 7.89 1.38 19.98
C ASN A 421 7.36 1.47 18.55
N ARG A 422 6.03 1.42 18.37
CA ARG A 422 5.42 1.40 17.03
C ARG A 422 5.67 2.69 16.25
N ALA A 423 5.76 3.85 16.92
CA ALA A 423 6.08 5.12 16.28
C ALA A 423 7.45 5.13 15.58
N ASN A 424 8.36 4.21 15.93
CA ASN A 424 9.68 4.09 15.32
C ASN A 424 9.70 3.20 14.05
N PHE A 425 8.66 2.37 13.81
CA PHE A 425 8.53 1.45 12.68
C PHE A 425 9.62 0.39 12.43
N TRP A 426 10.77 0.43 13.11
CA TRP A 426 11.80 -0.60 12.98
C TRP A 426 11.56 -1.80 13.91
N TYR A 427 11.75 -3.00 13.39
CA TYR A 427 11.54 -4.25 14.14
C TYR A 427 12.27 -5.43 13.50
N LYS A 428 12.40 -6.52 14.27
CA LYS A 428 12.95 -7.79 13.79
C LYS A 428 11.89 -8.88 13.82
N VAL A 429 11.89 -9.75 12.82
CA VAL A 429 10.95 -10.88 12.73
C VAL A 429 11.63 -12.09 12.11
N ASP A 430 11.26 -13.27 12.62
CA ASP A 430 11.78 -14.56 12.18
C ASP A 430 10.69 -15.33 11.43
N TYR A 431 11.04 -15.90 10.27
CA TYR A 431 10.19 -16.87 9.58
C TYR A 431 11.04 -18.09 9.21
N GLY A 432 11.09 -19.06 10.12
CA GLY A 432 11.88 -20.27 9.89
C GLY A 432 13.36 -19.96 9.73
N MET A 433 13.93 -20.27 8.57
CA MET A 433 15.34 -20.03 8.23
C MET A 433 15.68 -18.57 7.95
N PHE A 434 14.68 -17.69 7.90
CA PHE A 434 14.87 -16.26 7.64
C PHE A 434 14.85 -15.42 8.91
N ARG A 435 15.76 -14.45 8.98
CA ARG A 435 15.70 -13.27 9.87
C ARG A 435 15.52 -12.04 9.01
N PHE A 436 14.51 -11.23 9.32
CA PHE A 436 14.33 -9.90 8.74
C PHE A 436 14.66 -8.83 9.77
N CYS A 437 15.47 -7.86 9.36
CA CYS A 437 15.71 -6.60 10.06
C CYS A 437 15.06 -5.49 9.27
N VAL A 438 13.89 -5.03 9.73
CA VAL A 438 13.11 -3.98 9.09
C VAL A 438 13.51 -2.65 9.72
N ALA A 439 14.08 -1.77 8.91
CA ALA A 439 14.39 -0.40 9.25
C ALA A 439 13.27 0.54 8.79
N ASP A 440 13.24 1.72 9.39
CA ASP A 440 12.43 2.86 8.97
C ASP A 440 13.34 3.93 8.38
N SER A 441 13.28 4.11 7.07
CA SER A 441 14.08 5.11 6.37
C SER A 441 13.61 6.54 6.66
N GLU A 442 12.47 6.74 7.31
CA GLU A 442 11.98 8.09 7.60
C GLU A 442 12.49 8.62 8.95
N HIS A 443 13.30 7.82 9.67
CA HIS A 443 14.07 8.24 10.84
C HIS A 443 15.58 8.02 10.62
N ASP A 444 16.41 8.77 11.34
CA ASP A 444 17.87 8.74 11.15
C ASP A 444 18.48 7.34 11.43
N TRP A 445 19.12 6.76 10.40
CA TRP A 445 19.74 5.43 10.43
C TRP A 445 21.26 5.46 10.66
N ARG A 446 21.87 6.64 10.75
CA ARG A 446 23.34 6.79 10.76
C ARG A 446 23.99 6.29 12.06
N GLU A 447 25.29 6.06 12.00
CA GLU A 447 26.07 5.54 13.13
C GLU A 447 25.86 6.38 14.41
N GLY A 448 25.51 5.72 15.51
CA GLY A 448 25.24 6.36 16.81
C GLY A 448 23.75 6.57 17.14
N THR A 449 22.84 6.49 16.17
CA THR A 449 21.40 6.66 16.40
C THR A 449 20.77 5.44 17.11
N PRO A 450 19.57 5.59 17.73
CA PRO A 450 18.82 4.45 18.26
C PRO A 450 18.53 3.38 17.21
N GLN A 451 18.20 3.80 15.98
CA GLN A 451 17.93 2.89 14.88
C GLN A 451 19.18 2.10 14.46
N TYR A 452 20.35 2.75 14.35
CA TYR A 452 21.60 2.04 14.02
C TYR A 452 21.92 0.96 15.05
N LYS A 453 21.74 1.26 16.34
CA LYS A 453 21.93 0.29 17.44
C LYS A 453 20.95 -0.88 17.32
N PHE A 454 19.68 -0.59 17.02
CA PHE A 454 18.68 -1.62 16.76
C PHE A 454 19.07 -2.51 15.56
N ILE A 455 19.52 -1.92 14.46
CA ILE A 455 19.94 -2.66 13.26
C ILE A 455 21.12 -3.58 13.60
N GLU A 456 22.14 -3.07 14.30
CA GLU A 456 23.27 -3.90 14.76
C GLU A 456 22.81 -5.04 15.68
N GLU A 457 21.90 -4.78 16.62
CA GLU A 457 21.35 -5.82 17.50
C GLU A 457 20.57 -6.88 16.71
N CYS A 458 19.73 -6.46 15.77
CA CYS A 458 18.96 -7.38 14.94
C CYS A 458 19.86 -8.32 14.11
N LEU A 459 20.91 -7.74 13.51
CA LEU A 459 21.87 -8.45 12.66
C LEU A 459 22.82 -9.35 13.46
N SER A 460 23.19 -8.96 14.68
CA SER A 460 24.15 -9.70 15.51
C SER A 460 23.53 -10.87 16.29
N THR A 461 22.23 -10.81 16.58
CA THR A 461 21.54 -11.79 17.45
C THR A 461 20.99 -13.00 16.69
N VAL A 462 21.15 -13.09 15.37
CA VAL A 462 20.69 -14.24 14.58
C VAL A 462 21.67 -15.41 14.69
N ASP A 463 21.16 -16.62 14.93
CA ASP A 463 21.95 -17.84 14.84
C ASP A 463 22.02 -18.30 13.37
N ARG A 464 23.07 -17.89 12.66
CA ARG A 464 23.26 -18.19 11.23
C ARG A 464 23.43 -19.68 10.90
N LYS A 465 23.64 -20.55 11.90
CA LYS A 465 23.66 -22.00 11.68
C LYS A 465 22.25 -22.52 11.37
N HIS A 466 21.26 -22.01 12.08
CA HIS A 466 19.87 -22.44 11.93
C HIS A 466 19.05 -21.46 11.09
N GLN A 467 19.40 -20.17 11.07
CA GLN A 467 18.76 -19.12 10.26
C GLN A 467 19.77 -18.51 9.28
N PRO A 468 20.11 -19.22 8.20
CA PRO A 468 21.18 -18.83 7.28
C PRO A 468 20.83 -17.61 6.43
N TRP A 469 19.55 -17.28 6.26
CA TRP A 469 19.07 -16.22 5.37
C TRP A 469 18.80 -14.93 6.15
N LEU A 470 19.76 -14.00 6.12
CA LEU A 470 19.68 -12.73 6.82
C LEU A 470 19.33 -11.61 5.84
N ILE A 471 18.14 -11.05 6.02
CA ILE A 471 17.55 -10.04 5.14
C ILE A 471 17.47 -8.70 5.86
N PHE A 472 17.97 -7.65 5.22
CA PHE A 472 17.72 -6.28 5.63
C PHE A 472 16.66 -5.66 4.71
N THR A 473 15.80 -4.82 5.26
CA THR A 473 14.86 -4.06 4.43
C THR A 473 14.61 -2.67 5.00
N ALA A 474 14.49 -1.69 4.11
CA ALA A 474 14.04 -0.34 4.38
C ALA A 474 13.15 0.12 3.21
N HIS A 475 12.45 1.25 3.34
CA HIS A 475 11.67 1.78 2.24
C HIS A 475 12.55 2.54 1.23
N ARG A 476 13.11 3.70 1.60
CA ARG A 476 14.03 4.47 0.74
C ARG A 476 15.31 3.68 0.43
N VAL A 477 15.94 3.99 -0.70
CA VAL A 477 17.12 3.27 -1.16
C VAL A 477 18.37 3.70 -0.39
N LEU A 478 18.67 2.98 0.70
CA LEU A 478 19.89 3.19 1.49
C LEU A 478 21.12 2.44 0.91
N GLY A 479 20.93 1.66 -0.16
CA GLY A 479 21.98 0.85 -0.78
C GLY A 479 22.38 1.36 -2.16
N TYR A 480 21.74 0.82 -3.20
CA TYR A 480 22.09 1.09 -4.58
C TYR A 480 20.86 1.12 -5.49
N SER A 481 20.70 2.21 -6.26
CA SER A 481 19.74 2.34 -7.35
C SER A 481 20.31 3.23 -8.45
N SER A 482 20.14 2.83 -9.70
CA SER A 482 20.41 3.64 -10.90
C SER A 482 19.21 4.44 -11.36
N ASN A 483 18.29 4.78 -10.45
CA ASN A 483 17.22 5.74 -10.69
C ASN A 483 17.77 7.09 -11.18
N SER A 484 17.06 7.71 -12.13
CA SER A 484 17.48 8.98 -12.73
C SER A 484 17.50 10.14 -11.73
N TRP A 485 16.56 10.21 -10.79
CA TRP A 485 16.48 11.30 -9.81
C TRP A 485 17.66 11.29 -8.84
N TYR A 486 18.08 10.13 -8.32
CA TYR A 486 19.33 10.05 -7.55
C TYR A 486 20.54 10.45 -8.40
N ALA A 487 20.62 9.97 -9.65
CA ALA A 487 21.74 10.26 -10.53
C ALA A 487 21.85 11.76 -10.89
N ASP A 488 20.73 12.45 -11.05
CA ASP A 488 20.67 13.90 -11.29
C ASP A 488 21.20 14.70 -10.09
N GLN A 489 21.11 14.13 -8.88
CA GLN A 489 21.74 14.66 -7.67
C GLN A 489 23.19 14.20 -7.48
N GLY A 490 23.74 13.44 -8.43
CA GLY A 490 25.09 12.88 -8.33
C GLY A 490 25.21 11.69 -7.38
N SER A 491 24.09 11.00 -7.09
CA SER A 491 24.02 9.85 -6.17
C SER A 491 23.46 8.59 -6.85
N PHE A 492 23.54 7.47 -6.14
CA PHE A 492 22.90 6.19 -6.49
C PHE A 492 22.17 5.60 -5.28
N GLU A 493 21.75 6.47 -4.36
CA GLU A 493 21.10 6.18 -3.07
C GLU A 493 20.60 7.49 -2.44
N GLU A 494 19.87 7.37 -1.34
CA GLU A 494 19.68 8.48 -0.41
C GLU A 494 21.02 9.02 0.11
N PRO A 495 21.19 10.35 0.24
CA PRO A 495 22.39 10.92 0.86
C PRO A 495 22.69 10.27 2.22
N GLU A 496 23.94 9.83 2.41
CA GLU A 496 24.40 9.12 3.62
C GLU A 496 23.72 7.74 3.86
N GLY A 497 23.11 7.16 2.82
CA GLY A 497 22.41 5.88 2.87
C GLY A 497 23.31 4.73 3.33
N ARG A 498 24.32 4.39 2.53
CA ARG A 498 25.13 3.18 2.74
C ARG A 498 26.34 3.36 3.64
N GLU A 499 26.86 4.58 3.82
CA GLU A 499 28.18 4.84 4.42
C GLU A 499 28.33 4.18 5.80
N SER A 500 27.32 4.35 6.66
CA SER A 500 27.29 3.77 8.00
C SER A 500 26.84 2.31 7.99
N LEU A 501 25.83 1.99 7.21
CA LEU A 501 25.14 0.70 7.25
C LEU A 501 25.91 -0.43 6.54
N GLN A 502 26.69 -0.13 5.50
CA GLN A 502 27.49 -1.13 4.81
C GLN A 502 28.51 -1.82 5.71
N LYS A 503 28.99 -1.13 6.76
CA LYS A 503 29.85 -1.74 7.78
C LYS A 503 29.11 -2.86 8.52
N LEU A 504 27.86 -2.64 8.87
CA LEU A 504 27.03 -3.65 9.55
C LEU A 504 26.64 -4.78 8.61
N TRP A 505 26.20 -4.45 7.39
CA TRP A 505 25.84 -5.45 6.38
C TRP A 505 27.00 -6.38 6.06
N GLN A 506 28.21 -5.81 5.93
CA GLN A 506 29.43 -6.59 5.69
C GLN A 506 29.82 -7.41 6.92
N LYS A 507 29.91 -6.78 8.11
CA LYS A 507 30.30 -7.44 9.38
C LYS A 507 29.41 -8.63 9.73
N TYR A 508 28.10 -8.50 9.52
CA TYR A 508 27.11 -9.54 9.87
C TYR A 508 26.67 -10.39 8.67
N ARG A 509 27.27 -10.18 7.50
CA ARG A 509 27.03 -10.99 6.28
C ARG A 509 25.56 -10.98 5.88
N VAL A 510 24.97 -9.80 5.75
CA VAL A 510 23.61 -9.66 5.18
C VAL A 510 23.62 -10.20 3.76
N ASP A 511 22.64 -11.03 3.46
CA ASP A 511 22.57 -11.74 2.18
C ASP A 511 21.95 -10.88 1.11
N ILE A 512 20.79 -10.33 1.44
CA ILE A 512 19.98 -9.49 0.56
C ILE A 512 19.48 -8.29 1.34
N ALA A 513 19.64 -7.10 0.78
CA ALA A 513 19.06 -5.86 1.28
C ALA A 513 18.01 -5.35 0.29
N TYR A 514 16.77 -5.17 0.76
CA TYR A 514 15.63 -4.74 -0.05
C TYR A 514 15.26 -3.29 0.20
N PHE A 515 14.87 -2.60 -0.88
CA PHE A 515 14.33 -1.24 -0.86
C PHE A 515 13.08 -1.12 -1.75
N GLY A 516 12.16 -0.25 -1.36
CA GLY A 516 11.05 0.23 -2.20
C GLY A 516 11.42 1.57 -2.84
N HIS A 517 10.52 2.55 -2.71
CA HIS A 517 10.62 3.99 -3.03
C HIS A 517 10.85 4.32 -4.50
N VAL A 518 11.83 3.68 -5.12
CA VAL A 518 12.07 3.77 -6.56
C VAL A 518 11.13 2.78 -7.25
N HIS A 519 10.16 3.31 -8.00
CA HIS A 519 9.11 2.54 -8.66
C HIS A 519 9.58 1.77 -9.91
N ASN A 520 10.51 0.84 -9.72
CA ASN A 520 11.00 -0.09 -10.72
C ASN A 520 11.63 -1.32 -10.03
N TYR A 521 12.28 -2.21 -10.79
CA TYR A 521 13.03 -3.33 -10.25
C TYR A 521 14.50 -3.29 -10.67
N GLU A 522 15.42 -3.31 -9.69
CA GLU A 522 16.85 -3.38 -9.96
C GLU A 522 17.57 -4.33 -9.01
N ARG A 523 18.50 -5.12 -9.55
CA ARG A 523 19.33 -6.04 -8.77
C ARG A 523 20.81 -5.82 -9.03
N THR A 524 21.59 -5.81 -7.95
CA THR A 524 23.04 -5.67 -8.01
C THR A 524 23.78 -7.01 -8.02
N CYS A 525 25.07 -6.98 -8.37
CA CYS A 525 26.02 -8.02 -7.94
C CYS A 525 26.18 -8.00 -6.41
N PRO A 526 26.76 -9.04 -5.78
CA PRO A 526 27.24 -8.94 -4.41
C PRO A 526 28.25 -7.79 -4.31
N LEU A 527 27.92 -6.80 -3.49
CA LEU A 527 28.60 -5.52 -3.40
C LEU A 527 29.22 -5.30 -2.03
N TYR A 528 30.37 -4.64 -2.03
CA TYR A 528 30.94 -3.96 -0.87
C TYR A 528 31.74 -2.75 -1.35
N GLN A 529 31.58 -1.58 -0.72
CA GLN A 529 32.25 -0.32 -1.12
C GLN A 529 32.14 -0.04 -2.63
N SER A 530 30.95 -0.26 -3.20
CA SER A 530 30.62 -0.02 -4.61
C SER A 530 31.40 -0.88 -5.62
N GLN A 531 32.02 -1.97 -5.16
CA GLN A 531 32.71 -2.95 -6.00
C GLN A 531 31.98 -4.29 -5.98
N CYS A 532 31.82 -4.90 -7.16
CA CYS A 532 31.38 -6.29 -7.25
C CYS A 532 32.47 -7.19 -6.66
N VAL A 533 32.16 -7.85 -5.55
CA VAL A 533 33.07 -8.75 -4.84
C VAL A 533 32.84 -10.22 -5.20
N ASN A 534 31.91 -10.45 -6.12
CA ASN A 534 31.63 -11.73 -6.77
C ASN A 534 31.20 -11.46 -8.23
N SER A 535 31.74 -12.23 -9.18
CA SER A 535 31.47 -12.09 -10.61
C SER A 535 30.25 -12.89 -11.11
N GLU A 536 29.74 -13.82 -10.30
CA GLU A 536 28.55 -14.60 -10.64
C GLU A 536 27.31 -13.71 -10.78
N LYS A 537 26.37 -14.12 -11.62
CA LYS A 537 25.15 -13.34 -11.90
C LYS A 537 23.85 -14.03 -11.50
N SER A 538 23.82 -15.35 -11.53
CA SER A 538 22.60 -16.15 -11.30
C SER A 538 22.83 -17.38 -10.43
N HIS A 539 24.06 -17.89 -10.31
CA HIS A 539 24.36 -19.09 -9.52
C HIS A 539 25.50 -18.82 -8.54
N TYR A 540 25.15 -18.23 -7.40
CA TYR A 540 26.12 -17.97 -6.35
C TYR A 540 26.37 -19.23 -5.53
N SER A 541 27.65 -19.54 -5.28
CA SER A 541 28.03 -20.65 -4.42
C SER A 541 29.13 -20.29 -3.44
N GLY A 542 29.09 -20.91 -2.26
CA GLY A 542 30.08 -20.69 -1.20
C GLY A 542 30.01 -19.28 -0.60
N THR A 543 31.19 -18.67 -0.38
CA THR A 543 31.29 -17.37 0.28
C THR A 543 30.90 -16.23 -0.67
N MET A 544 29.89 -15.44 -0.29
CA MET A 544 29.34 -14.37 -1.14
C MET A 544 30.21 -13.11 -1.25
N ASN A 545 31.13 -12.90 -0.29
CA ASN A 545 32.00 -11.73 -0.14
C ASN A 545 31.33 -10.37 0.08
N GLY A 546 30.04 -10.21 -0.22
CA GLY A 546 29.26 -8.98 -0.01
C GLY A 546 27.76 -9.23 -0.11
N THR A 547 26.97 -8.16 0.02
CA THR A 547 25.50 -8.19 0.05
C THR A 547 24.92 -7.94 -1.35
N ILE A 548 23.85 -8.64 -1.71
CA ILE A 548 23.06 -8.32 -2.92
C ILE A 548 22.04 -7.25 -2.54
N PHE A 549 21.96 -6.17 -3.31
CA PHE A 549 20.98 -5.11 -3.10
C PHE A 549 19.89 -5.22 -4.17
N VAL A 550 18.64 -5.04 -3.74
CA VAL A 550 17.45 -5.17 -4.57
C VAL A 550 16.53 -3.99 -4.34
N VAL A 551 16.25 -3.24 -5.42
CA VAL A 551 15.12 -2.32 -5.49
C VAL A 551 13.91 -3.12 -5.97
N ALA A 552 12.85 -3.13 -5.20
CA ALA A 552 11.59 -3.82 -5.44
C ALA A 552 10.38 -2.89 -5.21
N GLY A 553 10.51 -1.62 -5.61
CA GLY A 553 9.43 -0.61 -5.51
C GLY A 553 8.46 -0.62 -6.69
N GLY A 554 8.57 -1.58 -7.62
CA GLY A 554 7.63 -1.75 -8.74
C GLY A 554 6.24 -2.27 -8.34
N GLY A 555 5.78 -2.13 -7.10
CA GLY A 555 4.55 -2.77 -6.62
C GLY A 555 3.28 -2.24 -7.26
N GLY A 556 3.24 -0.98 -7.71
CA GLY A 556 2.05 -0.45 -8.38
C GLY A 556 2.01 1.04 -8.67
N SER A 557 2.76 1.85 -7.91
CA SER A 557 2.91 3.28 -8.15
C SER A 557 3.57 3.59 -9.48
N HIS A 558 3.25 4.75 -10.07
CA HIS A 558 3.80 5.23 -11.34
C HIS A 558 5.31 4.96 -11.51
N LEU A 559 5.70 4.35 -12.64
CA LEU A 559 7.08 3.87 -12.81
C LEU A 559 8.12 5.00 -12.84
N SER A 560 9.31 4.70 -12.31
CA SER A 560 10.45 5.61 -12.22
C SER A 560 11.55 5.22 -13.19
N GLU A 561 12.01 6.21 -13.98
CA GLU A 561 13.06 6.02 -14.98
C GLU A 561 14.45 5.75 -14.36
N TYR A 562 15.30 5.12 -15.17
CA TYR A 562 16.71 4.91 -14.84
C TYR A 562 17.58 6.00 -15.45
N THR A 563 18.75 6.23 -14.86
CA THR A 563 19.81 6.97 -15.53
C THR A 563 20.30 6.26 -16.79
N THR A 564 20.80 7.05 -17.73
CA THR A 564 21.33 6.58 -19.01
C THR A 564 22.61 5.76 -18.85
N ALA A 565 23.44 6.11 -17.87
CA ALA A 565 24.67 5.37 -17.57
C ALA A 565 24.35 4.15 -16.70
N ILE A 566 24.62 2.95 -17.21
CA ILE A 566 24.40 1.71 -16.45
C ILE A 566 25.61 1.45 -15.55
N PRO A 567 25.46 1.50 -14.21
CA PRO A 567 26.57 1.20 -13.32
C PRO A 567 27.01 -0.26 -13.48
N LYS A 568 28.31 -0.53 -13.35
CA LYS A 568 28.88 -1.89 -13.51
C LYS A 568 28.27 -2.92 -12.56
N TRP A 569 27.77 -2.46 -11.42
CA TRP A 569 27.18 -3.31 -10.40
C TRP A 569 25.71 -3.67 -10.64
N SER A 570 25.01 -2.95 -11.53
CA SER A 570 23.61 -3.21 -11.87
C SER A 570 23.54 -4.42 -12.82
N ILE A 571 23.10 -5.58 -12.32
CA ILE A 571 22.99 -6.82 -13.09
C ILE A 571 21.73 -6.82 -13.95
N PHE A 572 20.60 -6.44 -13.35
CA PHE A 572 19.30 -6.50 -14.00
C PHE A 572 18.48 -5.26 -13.63
N ARG A 573 17.74 -4.73 -14.60
CA ARG A 573 16.82 -3.60 -14.44
C ARG A 573 15.55 -3.90 -15.23
N ASP A 574 14.40 -3.62 -14.65
CA ASP A 574 13.11 -3.67 -15.33
C ASP A 574 12.29 -2.45 -14.97
N HIS A 575 11.74 -1.80 -16.00
CA HIS A 575 10.85 -0.64 -15.87
C HIS A 575 9.42 -1.13 -16.08
N ASP A 576 8.91 -1.87 -15.10
CA ASP A 576 7.60 -2.49 -15.11
C ASP A 576 7.15 -2.77 -13.66
N TYR A 577 5.89 -3.17 -13.51
CA TYR A 577 5.34 -3.56 -12.22
C TYR A 577 5.69 -5.01 -11.90
N GLY A 578 6.09 -5.27 -10.65
CA GLY A 578 6.42 -6.61 -10.20
C GLY A 578 6.70 -6.69 -8.71
N PHE A 579 6.96 -7.90 -8.26
CA PHE A 579 7.29 -8.24 -6.88
C PHE A 579 8.33 -9.36 -6.85
N THR A 580 8.95 -9.58 -5.69
CA THR A 580 9.95 -10.64 -5.53
C THR A 580 9.43 -11.78 -4.66
N LYS A 581 9.98 -12.97 -4.90
CA LYS A 581 9.71 -14.19 -4.14
C LYS A 581 11.03 -14.85 -3.75
N LEU A 582 11.20 -15.07 -2.46
CA LEU A 582 12.31 -15.85 -1.89
C LEU A 582 11.79 -17.24 -1.55
N THR A 583 12.43 -18.29 -2.07
CA THR A 583 12.12 -19.68 -1.76
C THR A 583 13.35 -20.33 -1.12
N ALA A 584 13.33 -20.52 0.19
CA ALA A 584 14.34 -21.34 0.87
C ALA A 584 13.90 -22.80 0.84
N PHE A 585 14.65 -23.64 0.14
CA PHE A 585 14.40 -25.07 0.05
C PHE A 585 14.90 -25.81 1.30
N ASN A 586 16.01 -25.34 1.85
CA ASN A 586 16.68 -25.83 3.05
C ASN A 586 17.72 -24.81 3.52
N HIS A 587 18.50 -25.17 4.54
CA HIS A 587 19.54 -24.31 5.12
C HIS A 587 20.65 -23.89 4.15
N SER A 588 20.87 -24.62 3.07
CA SER A 588 21.96 -24.37 2.12
C SER A 588 21.49 -23.91 0.73
N SER A 589 20.19 -23.78 0.48
CA SER A 589 19.66 -23.41 -0.84
C SER A 589 18.52 -22.39 -0.77
N LEU A 590 18.77 -21.22 -1.36
CA LEU A 590 17.81 -20.14 -1.56
C LEU A 590 17.65 -19.86 -3.05
N LEU A 591 16.41 -19.72 -3.50
CA LEU A 591 16.04 -19.18 -4.81
C LEU A 591 15.42 -17.81 -4.62
N PHE A 592 15.87 -16.84 -5.39
CA PHE A 592 15.25 -15.54 -5.57
C PHE A 592 14.59 -15.49 -6.96
N GLU A 593 13.38 -14.97 -7.03
CA GLU A 593 12.63 -14.74 -8.27
C GLU A 593 12.04 -13.33 -8.25
N TYR A 594 12.21 -12.58 -9.34
CA TYR A 594 11.45 -11.38 -9.65
C TYR A 594 10.36 -11.73 -10.67
N MET A 595 9.12 -11.38 -10.34
CA MET A 595 7.94 -11.70 -11.12
C MET A 595 7.22 -10.42 -11.52
N LYS A 596 6.82 -10.30 -12.80
CA LYS A 596 6.01 -9.16 -13.24
C LYS A 596 4.57 -9.30 -12.81
N SER A 597 3.95 -8.22 -12.37
CA SER A 597 2.55 -8.23 -11.93
C SER A 597 1.56 -8.50 -13.08
N SER A 598 1.95 -8.26 -14.32
CA SER A 598 1.10 -8.40 -15.50
C SER A 598 0.79 -9.85 -15.89
N ASP A 599 1.70 -10.79 -15.65
CA ASP A 599 1.52 -12.21 -15.97
C ASP A 599 2.03 -13.19 -14.90
N GLY A 600 2.70 -12.66 -13.88
CA GLY A 600 3.43 -13.34 -12.82
C GLY A 600 4.30 -14.50 -13.29
N LYS A 601 5.00 -14.32 -14.41
CA LYS A 601 6.15 -15.14 -14.76
C LYS A 601 7.42 -14.55 -14.17
N VAL A 602 8.45 -15.38 -14.07
CA VAL A 602 9.77 -14.99 -13.58
C VAL A 602 10.55 -14.33 -14.71
N TYR A 603 11.09 -13.13 -14.47
CA TYR A 603 11.89 -12.35 -15.42
C TYR A 603 13.35 -12.18 -15.02
N ASP A 604 13.63 -12.27 -13.72
CA ASP A 604 14.99 -12.34 -13.18
C ASP A 604 15.01 -13.33 -12.02
N SER A 605 16.12 -14.05 -11.86
CA SER A 605 16.29 -15.01 -10.77
C SER A 605 17.75 -15.29 -10.49
N PHE A 606 18.03 -15.71 -9.26
CA PHE A 606 19.31 -16.27 -8.89
C PHE A 606 19.17 -17.27 -7.75
N THR A 607 20.17 -18.13 -7.61
CA THR A 607 20.27 -19.08 -6.50
C THR A 607 21.50 -18.79 -5.66
N ILE A 608 21.38 -18.97 -4.34
CA ILE A 608 22.52 -19.03 -3.42
C ILE A 608 22.61 -20.46 -2.89
N HIS A 609 23.75 -21.12 -3.14
CA HIS A 609 24.06 -22.43 -2.57
C HIS A 609 25.33 -22.39 -1.71
N ARG A 610 25.17 -22.48 -0.39
CA ARG A 610 26.31 -22.37 0.53
C ARG A 610 26.02 -23.08 1.85
N ASP A 611 27.07 -23.46 2.56
CA ASP A 611 26.97 -24.07 3.88
C ASP A 611 27.28 -23.06 4.99
N TYR A 612 27.02 -23.46 6.23
CA TYR A 612 27.32 -22.62 7.40
C TYR A 612 28.80 -22.20 7.47
N ARG A 613 29.73 -23.05 7.03
CA ARG A 613 31.17 -22.72 6.97
C ARG A 613 31.46 -21.51 6.07
N ASP A 614 30.67 -21.31 5.03
CA ASP A 614 30.84 -20.21 4.09
C ASP A 614 30.31 -18.89 4.65
N VAL A 615 29.36 -18.96 5.59
CA VAL A 615 28.91 -17.79 6.37
C VAL A 615 29.99 -17.39 7.39
N LEU A 616 30.67 -18.36 7.98
CA LEU A 616 31.74 -18.16 8.96
C LEU A 616 33.09 -17.73 8.36
N SER A 617 33.27 -17.89 7.05
CA SER A 617 34.55 -17.58 6.40
C SER A 617 34.89 -16.10 6.56
N CYS A 618 36.19 -15.81 6.70
CA CYS A 618 36.66 -14.43 6.73
C CYS A 618 36.59 -13.81 5.34
N VAL A 619 36.12 -12.56 5.27
CA VAL A 619 36.27 -11.70 4.09
C VAL A 619 36.74 -10.31 4.51
N HIS A 620 36.96 -9.45 3.52
CA HIS A 620 37.26 -8.05 3.73
C HIS A 620 36.27 -7.38 4.71
N ASP A 621 36.79 -6.76 5.76
CA ASP A 621 36.06 -6.11 6.86
C ASP A 621 35.04 -6.99 7.60
N SER A 622 35.14 -8.31 7.47
CA SER A 622 34.37 -9.28 8.24
C SER A 622 35.20 -10.52 8.53
N CYS A 623 36.09 -10.41 9.51
CA CYS A 623 36.85 -11.51 10.08
C CYS A 623 36.90 -11.36 11.60
N PHE A 624 36.56 -12.41 12.34
CA PHE A 624 36.58 -12.36 13.79
C PHE A 624 38.02 -12.27 14.32
N PRO A 625 38.27 -11.54 15.43
CA PRO A 625 39.57 -11.54 16.07
C PRO A 625 40.03 -12.96 16.44
N THR A 626 41.26 -13.30 16.11
CA THR A 626 41.89 -14.59 16.44
C THR A 626 42.96 -14.40 17.52
N THR A 627 43.12 -15.38 18.41
CA THR A 627 44.25 -15.43 19.35
C THR A 627 45.32 -16.40 18.85
N LEU A 628 46.59 -16.13 19.17
CA LEU A 628 47.72 -17.03 18.90
C LEU A 628 47.88 -18.13 19.96
N ALA A 629 47.07 -18.10 21.02
CA ALA A 629 47.08 -19.14 22.04
C ALA A 629 46.57 -20.46 21.46
N SER A 630 47.30 -21.56 21.71
CA SER A 630 47.07 -22.90 21.17
C SER A 630 46.63 -23.89 22.25
#